data_AF-A0A956N6I3-F1
#
_entry.id   AF-A0A956N6I3-F1
#
_cell.length_a   1.000
_cell.length_b   1.000
_cell.length_c   1.000
_cell.angle_alpha   90.00
_cell.angle_beta   90.00
_cell.angle_gamma   90.00
#
_symmetry.space_group_name_H-M   'P 1'
#
loop_
_entity.id
_entity.type
_entity.pdbx_description
1 polymer ?
#
loop_
_entity_poly.entity_id
_entity_poly.type
_entity_poly.pdbx_seq_one_letter_code
_entity_poly.pdbx_strand_id
1 'polypeptide(L)'
;MTDGRRVVALVGVVGALAVMAWVILRGDGSAESGDAAETAGGERSPVELRGYEPATPALLAAAGWRTEIANPAALARVRISSVSRDDFVPIRDPLHARADETDLAPEEPVLIVRGETEVRAWPLVWLLERELVVDEVDGVPVVATFCSVCGTSRVWERRTE
;
A
#
# COMPACT_ATOMS: atom_id res chain seq x y z
N MET A 1 4.64 -17.43 22.75
CA MET A 1 5.42 -18.23 21.79
C MET A 1 4.95 -17.79 20.40
N THR A 2 5.55 -16.75 19.84
CA THR A 2 5.23 -16.30 18.48
C THR A 2 5.93 -17.24 17.50
N ASP A 3 5.14 -18.11 16.88
CA ASP A 3 5.57 -18.89 15.73
C ASP A 3 6.01 -17.93 14.62
N GLY A 4 7.25 -18.06 14.17
CA GLY A 4 7.94 -17.08 13.35
C GLY A 4 7.61 -17.18 11.87
N ARG A 5 6.32 -17.20 11.52
CA ARG A 5 5.87 -17.24 10.13
C ARG A 5 6.34 -15.97 9.41
N ARG A 6 7.25 -16.14 8.46
CA ARG A 6 7.85 -15.03 7.70
C ARG A 6 7.00 -14.74 6.47
N VAL A 7 6.45 -13.54 6.40
CA VAL A 7 5.77 -13.02 5.23
C VAL A 7 6.73 -12.10 4.48
N VAL A 8 6.96 -12.35 3.19
CA VAL A 8 7.86 -11.56 2.34
C VAL A 8 7.05 -10.90 1.21
N ALA A 9 7.20 -9.58 1.06
CA ALA A 9 6.55 -8.79 0.02
C ALA A 9 7.53 -8.38 -1.08
N LEU A 10 7.14 -8.57 -2.34
CA LEU A 10 7.94 -8.23 -3.53
C LEU A 10 7.03 -7.67 -4.62
N VAL A 11 7.53 -6.76 -5.45
CA VAL A 11 6.84 -6.32 -6.67
C VAL A 11 7.37 -7.15 -7.84
N GLY A 12 6.47 -7.66 -8.67
CA GLY A 12 6.82 -8.53 -9.80
C GLY A 12 5.81 -8.46 -10.93
N VAL A 13 6.07 -9.26 -11.98
CA VAL A 13 5.26 -9.37 -13.20
C VAL A 13 4.73 -10.81 -13.32
N VAL A 14 3.49 -10.98 -13.80
CA VAL A 14 2.81 -12.28 -13.93
C VAL A 14 3.37 -13.11 -15.09
N GLY A 15 4.55 -13.72 -14.89
CA GLY A 15 5.20 -14.58 -15.90
C GLY A 15 6.32 -15.45 -15.30
N ALA A 16 6.14 -15.89 -14.05
CA ALA A 16 7.23 -16.22 -13.15
C ALA A 16 7.82 -17.64 -13.24
N LEU A 17 7.80 -18.32 -14.39
CA LEU A 17 8.72 -19.45 -14.57
C LEU A 17 10.17 -18.98 -14.81
N ALA A 18 10.36 -17.76 -15.33
CA ALA A 18 11.70 -17.17 -15.47
C ALA A 18 12.16 -16.39 -14.21
N VAL A 19 11.24 -15.78 -13.46
CA VAL A 19 11.55 -15.02 -12.23
C VAL A 19 11.95 -15.95 -11.07
N MET A 20 11.34 -17.14 -10.98
CA MET A 20 11.75 -18.16 -10.00
C MET A 20 13.21 -18.61 -10.19
N ALA A 21 13.69 -18.74 -11.44
CA ALA A 21 15.08 -19.07 -11.70
C ALA A 21 16.05 -17.92 -11.34
N TRP A 22 15.62 -16.67 -11.49
CA TRP A 22 16.44 -15.50 -11.16
C TRP A 22 16.56 -15.26 -9.66
N VAL A 23 15.47 -15.40 -8.90
CA VAL A 23 15.46 -15.18 -7.44
C VAL A 23 16.12 -16.33 -6.66
N ILE A 24 16.05 -17.56 -7.15
CA ILE A 24 16.60 -18.75 -6.45
C ILE A 24 18.13 -18.89 -6.65
N LEU A 25 18.69 -18.38 -7.74
CA LEU A 25 20.10 -18.61 -8.11
C LEU A 25 21.10 -17.51 -7.71
N ARG A 26 20.65 -16.37 -7.15
CA ARG A 26 21.54 -15.32 -6.64
C ARG A 26 21.14 -14.93 -5.21
N GLY A 27 21.50 -15.78 -4.26
CA GLY A 27 21.43 -15.50 -2.83
C GLY A 27 22.50 -14.50 -2.39
N ASP A 28 22.36 -13.25 -2.80
CA ASP A 28 23.23 -12.14 -2.38
C ASP A 28 22.38 -10.87 -2.33
N GLY A 29 21.38 -10.84 -1.45
CA GLY A 29 20.46 -9.72 -1.27
C GLY A 29 21.15 -8.49 -0.71
N SER A 30 21.92 -7.78 -1.54
CA SER A 30 22.26 -6.38 -1.35
C SER A 30 21.43 -5.58 -2.34
N ALA A 31 20.28 -5.09 -1.89
CA ALA A 31 19.54 -4.07 -2.63
C ALA A 31 20.38 -2.79 -2.57
N GLU A 32 21.12 -2.50 -3.64
CA GLU A 32 21.79 -1.21 -3.82
C GLU A 32 20.71 -0.14 -4.03
N SER A 33 20.36 0.56 -2.95
CA SER A 33 19.60 1.81 -3.02
C SER A 33 20.50 2.86 -3.67
N GLY A 34 20.18 3.26 -4.90
CA GLY A 34 20.82 4.40 -5.53
C GLY A 34 20.56 5.67 -4.73
N ASP A 35 21.61 6.27 -4.19
CA ASP A 35 21.56 7.59 -3.54
C ASP A 35 21.17 8.64 -4.58
N ALA A 36 19.90 9.07 -4.52
CA ALA A 36 19.47 10.31 -5.14
C ALA A 36 19.92 11.45 -4.22
N ALA A 37 20.94 12.18 -4.65
CA ALA A 37 21.46 13.35 -3.96
C ALA A 37 20.34 14.35 -3.61
N GLU A 38 20.12 14.54 -2.31
CA GLU A 38 19.21 15.53 -1.76
C GLU A 38 19.77 16.93 -2.05
N THR A 39 19.13 17.66 -2.99
CA THR A 39 19.46 19.06 -3.21
C THR A 39 18.70 19.90 -2.19
N ALA A 40 19.44 20.58 -1.32
CA ALA A 40 18.91 21.40 -0.24
C ALA A 40 18.12 22.62 -0.74
N GLY A 41 17.00 22.89 -0.06
CA GLY A 41 16.62 24.25 0.34
C GLY A 41 16.10 25.21 -0.73
N GLY A 42 15.00 24.86 -1.39
CA GLY A 42 14.09 25.86 -1.97
C GLY A 42 12.84 25.98 -1.09
N GLU A 43 12.44 27.19 -0.70
CA GLU A 43 11.12 27.44 -0.11
C GLU A 43 10.06 26.89 -1.07
N ARG A 44 9.47 25.76 -0.70
CA ARG A 44 8.40 25.16 -1.49
C ARG A 44 7.19 26.08 -1.37
N SER A 45 6.88 26.81 -2.44
CA SER A 45 5.61 27.51 -2.58
C SER A 45 4.48 26.54 -2.21
N PRO A 46 3.46 26.96 -1.44
CA PRO A 46 2.36 26.07 -1.06
C PRO A 46 1.77 25.46 -2.32
N VAL A 47 1.89 24.14 -2.46
CA VAL A 47 1.17 23.42 -3.51
C VAL A 47 -0.30 23.66 -3.24
N GLU A 48 -1.00 24.30 -4.18
CA GLU A 48 -2.44 24.41 -4.11
C GLU A 48 -3.00 22.99 -4.21
N LEU A 49 -3.41 22.44 -3.06
CA LEU A 49 -4.03 21.12 -2.98
C LEU A 49 -5.45 21.24 -3.53
N ARG A 50 -5.58 21.18 -4.85
CA ARG A 50 -6.88 21.19 -5.54
C ARG A 50 -7.73 20.02 -5.01
N GLY A 51 -8.96 20.30 -4.60
CA GLY A 51 -9.83 19.29 -3.95
C GLY A 51 -9.55 19.07 -2.47
N TYR A 52 -8.81 19.97 -1.81
CA TYR A 52 -8.68 19.99 -0.35
C TYR A 52 -9.08 21.35 0.24
N GLU A 53 -9.88 21.33 1.29
CA GLU A 53 -10.38 22.51 2.00
C GLU A 53 -9.75 22.64 3.41
N PRO A 54 -9.65 23.85 3.97
CA PRO A 54 -9.23 24.02 5.36
C PRO A 54 -10.14 23.25 6.31
N ALA A 55 -9.56 22.42 7.18
CA ALA A 55 -10.36 21.68 8.14
C ALA A 55 -11.03 22.63 9.14
N THR A 56 -12.30 22.35 9.42
CA THR A 56 -13.06 22.97 10.51
C THR A 56 -13.61 21.87 11.42
N PRO A 57 -13.97 22.17 12.67
CA PRO A 57 -14.58 21.15 13.54
C PRO A 57 -15.85 20.55 12.92
N ALA A 58 -16.64 21.37 12.21
CA ALA A 58 -17.84 20.91 11.51
C ALA A 58 -17.52 19.95 10.34
N LEU A 59 -16.50 20.26 9.52
CA LEU A 59 -16.07 19.38 8.44
C LEU A 59 -15.49 18.05 8.96
N LEU A 60 -14.71 18.10 10.04
CA LEU A 60 -14.18 16.89 10.68
C LEU A 60 -15.30 16.00 11.21
N ALA A 61 -16.28 16.59 11.90
CA ALA A 61 -17.45 15.87 12.40
C ALA A 61 -18.27 15.26 11.25
N ALA A 62 -18.50 16.01 10.16
CA ALA A 62 -19.20 15.53 8.97
C ALA A 62 -18.45 14.37 8.27
N ALA A 63 -17.11 14.40 8.26
CA ALA A 63 -16.27 13.32 7.76
C ALA A 63 -16.20 12.10 8.71
N GLY A 64 -16.96 12.10 9.81
CA GLY A 64 -17.02 10.99 10.77
C GLY A 64 -15.81 10.90 11.70
N TRP A 65 -14.99 11.95 11.79
CA TRP A 65 -13.86 11.98 12.71
C TRP A 65 -14.36 12.14 14.14
N ARG A 66 -13.89 11.26 15.03
CA ARG A 66 -14.20 11.28 16.46
C ARG A 66 -13.11 11.94 17.31
N THR A 67 -11.98 12.25 16.71
CA THR A 67 -10.81 12.83 17.39
C THR A 67 -10.87 14.34 17.31
N GLU A 68 -10.80 15.00 18.46
CA GLU A 68 -10.70 16.46 18.53
C GLU A 68 -9.26 16.93 18.32
N ILE A 69 -9.05 17.88 17.40
CA ILE A 69 -7.79 18.62 17.29
C ILE A 69 -7.89 19.84 18.21
N ALA A 70 -7.49 19.66 19.48
CA ALA A 70 -7.65 20.68 20.51
C ALA A 70 -6.79 21.95 20.28
N ASN A 71 -5.71 21.86 19.49
CA ASN A 71 -4.85 22.99 19.17
C ASN A 71 -5.34 23.72 17.91
N PRO A 72 -5.84 24.97 18.02
CA PRO A 72 -6.33 25.73 16.87
C PRO A 72 -5.26 26.01 15.81
N ALA A 73 -4.00 26.20 16.22
CA ALA A 73 -2.89 26.40 15.29
C ALA A 73 -2.54 25.13 14.51
N ALA A 74 -2.78 23.95 15.09
CA ALA A 74 -2.65 22.68 14.40
C ALA A 74 -3.81 22.49 13.41
N LEU A 75 -5.05 22.76 13.85
CA LEU A 75 -6.24 22.66 12.98
C LEU A 75 -6.12 23.54 11.74
N ALA A 76 -5.61 24.76 11.87
CA ALA A 76 -5.41 25.68 10.74
C ALA A 76 -4.47 25.14 9.64
N ARG A 77 -3.62 24.16 9.96
CA ARG A 77 -2.70 23.52 9.00
C ARG A 77 -3.29 22.27 8.35
N VAL A 78 -4.39 21.75 8.88
CA VAL A 78 -5.04 20.57 8.31
C VAL A 78 -5.80 20.98 7.06
N ARG A 79 -5.65 20.16 6.02
CA ARG A 79 -6.40 20.23 4.77
C ARG A 79 -7.11 18.90 4.62
N ILE A 80 -8.43 18.93 4.44
CA ILE A 80 -9.25 17.74 4.27
C ILE A 80 -9.66 17.63 2.81
N SER A 81 -9.62 16.42 2.25
CA SER A 81 -10.09 16.20 0.88
C SER A 81 -11.59 16.44 0.80
N SER A 82 -12.06 16.96 -0.32
CA SER A 82 -13.48 16.99 -0.66
C SER A 82 -14.03 15.60 -1.03
N VAL A 83 -13.14 14.63 -1.24
CA VAL A 83 -13.48 13.23 -1.51
C VAL A 83 -13.85 12.55 -0.17
N SER A 84 -14.98 11.83 -0.15
CA SER A 84 -15.48 11.19 1.05
C SER A 84 -14.58 10.03 1.47
N ARG A 85 -14.58 9.72 2.77
CA ARG A 85 -14.00 8.46 3.27
C ARG A 85 -14.57 7.24 2.54
N ASP A 86 -15.85 7.30 2.19
CA ASP A 86 -16.56 6.19 1.55
C ASP A 86 -16.16 5.99 0.08
N ASP A 87 -15.44 6.93 -0.52
CA ASP A 87 -14.94 6.80 -1.89
C ASP A 87 -13.65 5.95 -1.95
N PHE A 88 -12.97 5.75 -0.81
CA PHE A 88 -11.75 4.95 -0.68
C PHE A 88 -12.01 3.69 0.13
N VAL A 89 -12.71 2.73 -0.47
CA VAL A 89 -13.05 1.46 0.18
C VAL A 89 -11.92 0.45 -0.04
N PRO A 90 -11.27 -0.04 1.04
CA PRO A 90 -10.30 -1.11 0.93
C PRO A 90 -10.94 -2.36 0.33
N ILE A 91 -10.18 -3.08 -0.50
CA ILE A 91 -10.56 -4.43 -0.89
C ILE A 91 -10.44 -5.31 0.36
N ARG A 92 -11.49 -6.05 0.68
CA ARG A 92 -11.50 -7.01 1.80
C ARG A 92 -11.90 -8.36 1.29
N ASP A 93 -11.26 -9.40 1.81
CA ASP A 93 -11.55 -10.80 1.51
C ASP A 93 -11.68 -11.05 -0.01
N PRO A 94 -10.65 -10.68 -0.80
CA PRO A 94 -10.73 -10.77 -2.25
C PRO A 94 -10.94 -12.22 -2.71
N LEU A 95 -11.64 -12.37 -3.83
CA LEU A 95 -11.69 -13.66 -4.52
C LEU A 95 -10.35 -13.94 -5.19
N HIS A 96 -9.89 -15.17 -5.09
CA HIS A 96 -8.64 -15.62 -5.70
C HIS A 96 -8.92 -16.56 -6.86
N ALA A 97 -8.17 -16.34 -7.95
CA ALA A 97 -8.06 -17.26 -9.07
C ALA A 97 -6.59 -17.61 -9.28
N ARG A 98 -6.31 -18.72 -9.95
CA ARG A 98 -4.93 -19.01 -10.35
C ARG A 98 -4.49 -18.02 -11.42
N ALA A 99 -3.19 -17.72 -11.49
CA ALA A 99 -2.67 -16.74 -12.44
C ALA A 99 -3.01 -17.09 -13.91
N ASP A 100 -3.05 -18.38 -14.25
CA ASP A 100 -3.42 -18.92 -15.56
C ASP A 100 -4.93 -18.86 -15.87
N GLU A 101 -5.75 -18.49 -14.89
CA GLU A 101 -7.21 -18.37 -15.00
C GLU A 101 -7.70 -16.91 -14.92
N THR A 102 -6.78 -15.94 -14.81
CA THR A 102 -7.11 -14.51 -14.79
C THR A 102 -7.06 -13.87 -16.18
N ASP A 103 -7.80 -12.78 -16.37
CA ASP A 103 -7.71 -11.92 -17.56
C ASP A 103 -6.55 -10.90 -17.49
N LEU A 104 -5.62 -11.06 -16.54
CA LEU A 104 -4.47 -10.17 -16.42
C LEU A 104 -3.50 -10.40 -17.57
N ALA A 105 -2.97 -9.31 -18.12
CA ALA A 105 -1.87 -9.41 -19.08
C ALA A 105 -0.64 -10.05 -18.40
N PRO A 106 0.18 -10.83 -19.14
CA PRO A 106 1.39 -11.42 -18.57
C PRO A 106 2.34 -10.37 -17.96
N GLU A 107 2.38 -9.17 -18.54
CA GLU A 107 3.24 -8.07 -18.10
C GLU A 107 2.65 -7.23 -16.95
N GLU A 108 1.43 -7.55 -16.50
CA GLU A 108 0.73 -6.75 -15.49
C GLU A 108 1.50 -6.77 -14.16
N PRO A 109 1.81 -5.59 -13.58
CA PRO A 109 2.54 -5.52 -12.32
C PRO A 109 1.65 -5.91 -11.14
N VAL A 110 2.20 -6.74 -10.26
CA VAL A 110 1.53 -7.24 -9.06
C VAL A 110 2.39 -7.02 -7.81
N LEU A 111 1.71 -6.79 -6.69
CA LEU A 111 2.29 -6.95 -5.36
C LEU A 111 2.16 -8.41 -4.97
N ILE A 112 3.30 -9.10 -4.82
CA ILE A 112 3.39 -10.50 -4.41
C ILE A 112 3.68 -10.55 -2.92
N VAL A 113 2.91 -11.35 -2.20
CA VAL A 113 3.18 -11.72 -0.81
C VAL A 113 3.30 -13.23 -0.71
N ARG A 114 4.46 -13.68 -0.23
CA ARG A 114 4.78 -15.09 -0.03
C ARG A 114 4.75 -15.40 1.46
N GLY A 115 3.93 -16.36 1.83
CA GLY A 115 4.03 -17.10 3.08
C GLY A 115 4.84 -18.39 2.91
N GLU A 116 4.74 -19.28 3.88
CA GLU A 116 5.35 -20.61 3.90
C GLU A 116 4.70 -21.56 2.90
N THR A 117 3.36 -21.57 2.78
CA THR A 117 2.63 -22.51 1.90
C THR A 117 1.83 -21.82 0.81
N GLU A 118 1.53 -20.53 0.97
CA GLU A 118 0.71 -19.75 0.06
C GLU A 118 1.46 -18.55 -0.53
N VAL A 119 1.12 -18.23 -1.78
CA VAL A 119 1.56 -17.00 -2.45
C VAL A 119 0.32 -16.27 -2.94
N ARG A 120 0.17 -15.02 -2.52
CA ARG A 120 -0.83 -14.10 -3.04
C ARG A 120 -0.18 -13.07 -3.95
N ALA A 121 -0.94 -12.64 -4.95
CA ALA A 121 -0.55 -11.57 -5.84
C ALA A 121 -1.77 -10.67 -6.07
N TRP A 122 -1.61 -9.36 -5.87
CA TRP A 122 -2.66 -8.38 -6.15
C TRP A 122 -2.18 -7.40 -7.22
N PRO A 123 -2.95 -7.17 -8.30
CA PRO A 123 -2.61 -6.18 -9.31
C PRO A 123 -2.35 -4.80 -8.70
N LEU A 124 -1.29 -4.12 -9.13
CA LEU A 124 -1.00 -2.78 -8.62
C LEU A 124 -2.13 -1.81 -8.98
N VAL A 125 -2.79 -1.96 -10.13
CA VAL A 125 -3.94 -1.14 -10.49
C VAL A 125 -5.05 -1.17 -9.44
N TRP A 126 -5.30 -2.32 -8.81
CA TRP A 126 -6.27 -2.43 -7.72
C TRP A 126 -5.83 -1.65 -6.47
N LEU A 127 -4.54 -1.74 -6.12
CA LEU A 127 -3.96 -1.00 -4.99
C LEU A 127 -3.87 0.50 -5.28
N LEU A 128 -3.82 0.93 -6.53
CA LEU A 128 -3.84 2.33 -6.92
C LEU A 128 -5.24 2.94 -6.84
N GLU A 129 -6.27 2.16 -7.18
CA GLU A 129 -7.67 2.63 -7.15
C GLU A 129 -8.30 2.53 -5.75
N ARG A 130 -7.97 1.47 -5.01
CA ARG A 130 -8.62 1.13 -3.73
C ARG A 130 -7.69 1.32 -2.53
N GLU A 131 -6.45 1.75 -2.77
CA GLU A 131 -5.35 2.07 -1.84
C GLU A 131 -4.85 0.92 -0.97
N LEU A 132 -5.71 0.00 -0.54
CA LEU A 132 -5.44 -1.02 0.46
C LEU A 132 -6.17 -2.32 0.12
N VAL A 133 -5.49 -3.43 0.36
CA VAL A 133 -6.07 -4.78 0.39
C VAL A 133 -5.93 -5.34 1.81
N VAL A 134 -7.01 -5.87 2.36
CA VAL A 134 -7.05 -6.65 3.60
C VAL A 134 -7.39 -8.08 3.22
N ASP A 135 -6.49 -9.01 3.56
CA ASP A 135 -6.55 -10.40 3.11
C ASP A 135 -5.87 -11.32 4.14
N GLU A 136 -5.76 -12.60 3.81
CA GLU A 136 -5.03 -13.60 4.58
C GLU A 136 -4.02 -14.35 3.70
N VAL A 137 -2.83 -14.60 4.26
CA VAL A 137 -1.80 -15.45 3.64
C VAL A 137 -1.36 -16.49 4.67
N ASP A 138 -1.51 -17.77 4.37
CA ASP A 138 -1.30 -18.87 5.33
C ASP A 138 -2.09 -18.72 6.65
N GLY A 139 -3.30 -18.13 6.54
CA GLY A 139 -4.15 -17.82 7.69
C GLY A 139 -3.61 -16.69 8.58
N VAL A 140 -2.59 -15.96 8.14
CA VAL A 140 -2.10 -14.74 8.80
C VAL A 140 -2.83 -13.54 8.19
N PRO A 141 -3.59 -12.77 8.97
CA PRO A 141 -4.24 -11.55 8.47
C PRO A 141 -3.20 -10.53 8.04
N VAL A 142 -3.32 -10.02 6.81
CA VAL A 142 -2.41 -9.02 6.24
C VAL A 142 -3.17 -7.79 5.75
N VAL A 143 -2.48 -6.65 5.77
CA VAL A 143 -2.88 -5.42 5.08
C VAL A 143 -1.75 -5.04 4.14
N ALA A 144 -2.07 -4.83 2.86
CA ALA A 144 -1.12 -4.50 1.82
C ALA A 144 -1.48 -3.18 1.12
N THR A 145 -0.47 -2.39 0.76
CA THR A 145 -0.60 -1.13 0.02
C THR A 145 0.57 -0.90 -0.92
N PHE A 146 0.37 -0.02 -1.90
CA PHE A 146 1.39 0.43 -2.83
C PHE A 146 1.38 1.95 -2.97
N CYS A 147 2.53 2.60 -2.78
CA CYS A 147 2.68 4.03 -2.97
C CYS A 147 3.13 4.33 -4.41
N SER A 148 2.25 4.93 -5.21
CA SER A 148 2.53 5.32 -6.61
C SER A 148 3.64 6.35 -6.75
N VAL A 149 3.81 7.21 -5.75
CA VAL A 149 4.82 8.28 -5.78
C VAL A 149 6.20 7.73 -5.49
N CYS A 150 6.30 6.81 -4.52
CA CYS A 150 7.59 6.25 -4.10
C CYS A 150 7.97 4.97 -4.85
N GLY A 151 7.01 4.32 -5.53
CA GLY A 151 7.20 3.02 -6.16
C GLY A 151 7.37 1.87 -5.16
N THR A 152 6.94 2.05 -3.91
CA THR A 152 7.21 1.10 -2.81
C THR A 152 5.93 0.46 -2.30
N SER A 153 5.98 -0.86 -2.11
CA SER A 153 4.92 -1.62 -1.43
C SER A 153 5.17 -1.74 0.07
N ARG A 154 4.10 -1.83 0.85
CA ARG A 154 4.17 -2.15 2.28
C ARG A 154 3.11 -3.19 2.63
N VAL A 155 3.50 -4.12 3.48
CA VAL A 155 2.63 -5.21 3.95
C VAL A 155 2.84 -5.34 5.45
N TRP A 156 1.73 -5.42 6.18
CA TRP A 156 1.73 -5.57 7.63
C TRP A 156 0.87 -6.75 8.02
N GLU A 157 1.30 -7.48 9.04
CA GLU A 157 0.44 -8.40 9.76
C GLU A 157 -0.56 -7.63 10.62
N ARG A 158 -1.84 -7.96 10.51
CA ARG A 158 -2.91 -7.32 11.29
C ARG A 158 -3.12 -8.07 12.60
N ARG A 159 -2.66 -7.48 13.69
CA ARG A 159 -2.92 -7.94 15.06
C ARG A 159 -3.79 -6.93 15.81
N THR A 160 -4.71 -7.45 16.61
CA THR A 160 -5.42 -6.67 17.63
C THR A 160 -4.81 -7.04 18.97
N GLU A 161 -4.06 -6.12 19.56
CA GLU A 161 -3.59 -6.22 20.95
C GLU A 161 -4.60 -5.55 21.89
#